data_AF-A0A067MBG4-F1
#
_entry.id   AF-A0A067MBG4-F1
#
_cell.length_a   1.000
_cell.length_b   1.000
_cell.length_c   1.000
_cell.angle_alpha   90.00
_cell.angle_beta   90.00
_cell.angle_gamma   90.00
#
_symmetry.space_group_name_H-M   'P 1'
#
loop_
_entity.id
_entity.type
_entity.pdbx_description
1 polymer ?
#
loop_
_entity_poly.entity_id
_entity_poly.type
_entity_poly.pdbx_seq_one_letter_code
_entity_poly.pdbx_strand_id
1 'polypeptide(L)' 'INAADSPLCTHCRAPETVEHYLLHCSRYNAQRSRLRTCLKRPLNSLHALLANSRGIHATVQYVRDTNRLKHYSPE' A
#
# COMPACT_ATOMS: atom_id res chain seq x y z
N ILE A 1 6.80 -2.45 -20.45
CA ILE A 1 6.75 -2.41 -18.96
C ILE A 1 6.76 -0.94 -18.57
N ASN A 2 5.62 -0.39 -18.13
CA ASN A 2 5.57 0.97 -17.60
C ASN A 2 6.06 0.94 -16.15
N ALA A 3 7.39 0.96 -15.97
CA ALA A 3 7.98 1.26 -14.68
C ALA A 3 7.68 2.72 -14.34
N ALA A 4 7.31 3.01 -13.10
CA ALA A 4 7.15 4.39 -12.67
C ALA A 4 8.49 5.13 -12.91
N ASP A 5 8.44 6.22 -13.68
CA ASP A 5 9.60 6.98 -14.19
C ASP A 5 10.45 7.64 -13.06
N SER A 6 9.98 7.56 -11.82
CA SER A 6 10.68 8.11 -10.68
C SER A 6 10.76 7.08 -9.55
N PRO A 7 11.98 6.76 -9.06
CA PRO A 7 12.15 5.89 -7.90
C PRO A 7 11.70 6.58 -6.60
N LEU A 8 11.23 7.83 -6.67
CA LEU A 8 10.90 8.66 -5.52
C LEU A 8 9.40 8.98 -5.46
N CYS A 9 8.86 8.91 -4.25
CA CYS A 9 7.50 9.33 -3.94
C CYS A 9 7.45 10.85 -4.07
N THR A 10 6.59 11.40 -4.92
CA THR A 10 6.47 12.84 -5.12
C THR A 10 6.06 13.59 -3.85
N HIS A 11 5.35 12.92 -2.94
CA HIS A 11 4.92 13.49 -1.67
C HIS A 11 6.02 13.47 -0.60
N CYS A 12 6.75 12.36 -0.48
CA CYS A 12 7.70 12.15 0.61
C CYS A 12 9.15 12.46 0.20
N ARG A 13 9.42 12.62 -1.10
CA ARG A 13 10.78 12.70 -1.69
C ARG A 13 11.70 11.57 -1.23
N ALA A 14 11.11 10.40 -0.94
CA ALA A 14 11.78 9.20 -0.45
C ALA A 14 11.61 8.07 -1.47
N PRO A 15 12.45 7.01 -1.45
CA PRO A 15 12.32 5.87 -2.33
C PRO A 15 10.90 5.29 -2.28
N GLU A 16 10.21 5.26 -3.41
CA GLU A 16 8.86 4.75 -3.55
C GLU A 16 8.85 3.22 -3.65
N THR A 17 9.34 2.57 -2.59
CA THR A 17 9.28 1.11 -2.44
C THR A 17 7.88 0.66 -2.07
N VAL A 18 7.61 -0.65 -2.22
CA VAL A 18 6.36 -1.27 -1.75
C VAL A 18 6.18 -1.06 -0.24
N GLU A 19 7.28 -1.13 0.52
CA GLU A 19 7.30 -0.84 1.95
C GLU A 19 6.96 0.62 2.24
N HIS A 20 7.60 1.57 1.54
CA HIS A 20 7.28 2.99 1.69
C HIS A 20 5.80 3.23 1.41
N TYR A 21 5.32 2.75 0.27
CA TYR A 21 3.92 2.85 -0.12
C TYR A 21 2.95 2.36 0.97
N LEU A 22 3.09 1.10 1.40
CA LEU A 22 2.15 0.45 2.32
C LEU A 22 2.32 0.89 3.78
N LEU A 23 3.55 1.17 4.23
CA LEU A 23 3.86 1.39 5.64
C LEU A 23 4.22 2.84 6.01
N HIS A 24 4.84 3.62 5.11
CA HIS A 24 5.45 4.91 5.47
C HIS A 24 4.90 6.15 4.74
N CYS A 25 4.30 5.98 3.56
CA CYS A 25 4.00 7.08 2.65
C CYS A 25 2.88 7.99 3.18
N SER A 26 3.21 9.17 3.69
CA SER A 26 2.27 10.06 4.38
C SER A 26 1.04 10.45 3.53
N ARG A 27 1.18 10.43 2.20
CA ARG A 27 0.08 10.59 1.23
C ARG A 27 -1.12 9.69 1.50
N TYR A 28 -0.87 8.47 1.98
CA TYR A 28 -1.90 7.44 2.17
C TYR A 28 -2.22 7.17 3.65
N ASN A 29 -1.99 8.15 4.53
CA ASN A 29 -2.25 7.99 5.96
C ASN A 29 -3.72 7.67 6.28
N ALA A 30 -4.67 8.27 5.56
CA ALA A 30 -6.09 7.98 5.75
C ALA A 30 -6.42 6.51 5.43
N GLN A 31 -5.95 6.02 4.28
CA GLN A 31 -6.10 4.63 3.87
C GLN A 31 -5.40 3.68 4.84
N ARG A 32 -4.21 4.06 5.33
CA ARG A 32 -3.45 3.26 6.28
C ARG A 32 -4.14 3.18 7.64
N SER A 33 -4.78 4.25 8.10
CA SER A 33 -5.60 4.24 9.31
C SER A 33 -6.79 3.28 9.16
N ARG A 34 -7.48 3.27 8.01
CA ARG A 34 -8.55 2.29 7.74
C ARG A 34 -8.01 0.85 7.74
N LEU A 35 -6.85 0.63 7.11
CA LEU A 35 -6.17 -0.67 7.08
C LEU A 35 -5.83 -1.15 8.50
N ARG A 36 -5.33 -0.27 9.37
CA ARG A 36 -5.05 -0.56 10.79
C ARG A 36 -6.32 -0.93 11.55
N THR A 37 -7.40 -0.19 11.35
CA THR A 37 -8.70 -0.46 12.01
C THR A 37 -9.28 -1.81 11.56
N CYS A 38 -9.19 -2.15 10.27
CA CYS A 38 -9.64 -3.44 9.75
C CYS A 38 -8.83 -4.62 10.31
N LEU A 39 -7.50 -4.47 10.40
CA LEU A 39 -6.63 -5.55 10.87
C LEU A 39 -6.57 -5.66 12.39
N LYS A 40 -6.95 -4.61 13.13
CA LYS A 40 -6.82 -4.49 14.59
C LYS A 40 -5.40 -4.82 15.09
N ARG A 41 -4.39 -4.61 14.24
CA ARG A 41 -2.99 -4.98 14.48
C ARG A 41 -2.06 -3.88 13.94
N PRO A 42 -0.85 -3.75 14.51
CA PRO A 42 0.14 -2.82 13.99
C PRO A 42 0.61 -3.23 12.60
N LEU A 43 0.72 -2.26 11.70
CA LEU A 43 1.29 -2.42 10.36
C LEU A 43 2.80 -2.23 10.43
N ASN A 44 3.48 -3.17 11.07
CA ASN A 44 4.93 -3.10 11.28
C ASN A 44 5.73 -3.84 10.22
N SER A 45 5.10 -4.72 9.43
CA SER A 45 5.78 -5.49 8.39
C SER A 45 4.83 -5.86 7.26
N LEU A 46 5.35 -5.89 6.03
CA LEU A 46 4.63 -6.39 4.85
C LEU A 46 4.15 -7.83 5.06
N HIS A 47 4.93 -8.65 5.77
CA HIS A 47 4.53 -10.01 6.11
C HIS A 47 3.25 -10.04 6.95
N ALA A 48 3.07 -9.12 7.91
CA ALA A 48 1.86 -9.07 8.72
C ALA A 48 0.60 -8.71 7.90
N LEU A 49 0.78 -7.98 6.80
CA LEU A 49 -0.27 -7.67 5.83
C LEU A 49 -0.65 -8.89 4.99
N LEU A 50 0.31 -9.73 4.61
CA LEU A 50 0.08 -10.87 3.72
C LEU A 50 -0.07 -12.22 4.45
N ALA A 51 0.13 -12.26 5.77
CA ALA A 51 0.14 -13.50 6.56
C ALA A 51 -1.22 -14.19 6.66
N ASN A 52 -2.34 -13.50 6.43
CA ASN A 52 -3.66 -14.09 6.51
C ASN A 52 -4.62 -13.51 5.46
N SER A 53 -5.65 -14.27 5.11
CA SER A 53 -6.64 -13.89 4.08
C SER A 53 -7.30 -12.52 4.34
N ARG A 54 -7.54 -12.18 5.62
CA ARG A 54 -8.07 -10.85 6.00
C ARG A 54 -7.09 -9.71 5.68
N GLY A 55 -5.81 -9.90 5.98
CA GLY A 55 -4.75 -8.95 5.66
C GLY A 55 -4.56 -8.78 4.16
N ILE A 56 -4.62 -9.88 3.41
CA ILE A 56 -4.55 -9.85 1.94
C ILE A 56 -5.73 -9.04 1.39
N HIS A 57 -6.96 -9.35 1.80
CA HIS A 57 -8.15 -8.59 1.39
C HIS A 57 -8.05 -7.11 1.74
N ALA A 58 -7.61 -6.78 2.96
CA ALA A 58 -7.45 -5.40 3.39
C ALA A 58 -6.37 -4.67 2.57
N THR A 59 -5.26 -5.35 2.25
CA THR A 59 -4.17 -4.83 1.42
C THR A 59 -4.64 -4.59 -0.03
N VAL A 60 -5.40 -5.52 -0.61
CA VAL A 60 -6.00 -5.34 -1.94
C VAL A 60 -6.97 -4.16 -1.94
N GLN A 61 -7.78 -4.01 -0.90
CA GLN A 61 -8.69 -2.87 -0.76
C GLN A 61 -7.93 -1.54 -0.64
N TYR A 62 -6.83 -1.51 0.12
CA TYR A 62 -5.93 -0.36 0.18
C TYR A 62 -5.36 0.00 -1.19
N VAL A 63 -4.89 -0.99 -1.95
CA VAL A 63 -4.35 -0.78 -3.30
C VAL A 63 -5.41 -0.23 -4.26
N ARG A 64 -6.66 -0.67 -4.13
CA ARG A 64 -7.79 -0.12 -4.89
C ARG A 64 -8.10 1.33 -4.49
N ASP A 65 -8.16 1.62 -3.19
CA ASP A 65 -8.51 2.95 -2.67
C ASP A 65 -7.45 4.02 -3.00
N THR A 66 -6.18 3.65 -2.94
CA THR A 66 -5.07 4.52 -3.35
C THR A 66 -5.02 4.76 -4.86
N ASN A 67 -5.78 3.98 -5.64
CA ASN A 67 -5.91 4.08 -7.09
C ASN A 67 -4.54 4.17 -7.80
N ARG A 68 -3.53 3.51 -7.22
CA ARG A 68 -2.15 3.56 -7.68
C ARG A 68 -1.87 2.52 -8.77
N LEU A 69 -2.57 1.39 -8.72
CA LEU A 69 -2.55 0.36 -9.77
C LEU A 69 -3.75 0.50 -10.71
N LYS A 70 -3.93 1.67 -11.35
CA LYS A 70 -4.98 1.90 -12.36
C LYS A 70 -4.91 0.97 -13.59
N HIS A 71 -3.88 0.13 -13.69
CA HIS A 71 -3.55 -0.66 -14.88
C HIS A 71 -3.46 -2.18 -14.63
N TYR A 72 -4.04 -2.70 -13.55
CA TYR A 72 -4.12 -4.15 -13.39
C TYR A 72 -5.42 -4.68 -13.99
N SER A 73 -5.41 -4.89 -15.31
CA SER A 73 -6.37 -5.79 -15.98
C SER A 73 -5.92 -7.22 -15.72
N PRO A 74 -6.72 -8.06 -15.03
CA PRO A 74 -6.53 -9.49 -15.12
C PRO A 74 -6.94 -9.91 -16.53
N GLU A 75 -5.98 -10.37 -17.34
CA GLU A 75 -6.25 -11.21 -18.51
C GLU A 75 -6.43 -12.67 -18.06
#